data_AF-A0A7Y5G1U2-F1
#
_entry.id   AF-A0A7Y5G1U2-F1
#
_cell.length_a   1.000
_cell.length_b   1.000
_cell.length_c   1.000
_cell.angle_alpha   90.00
_cell.angle_beta   90.00
_cell.angle_gamma   90.00
#
_symmetry.space_group_name_H-M   'P 1'
#
loop_
_entity.id
_entity.type
_entity.pdbx_description
1 polymer ?
#
loop_
_entity_poly.entity_id
_entity_poly.type
_entity_poly.pdbx_seq_one_letter_code
_entity_poly.pdbx_strand_id
1 'polypeptide(L)' 'MKTLSLDQADRKDALLQALLRQSIFQDVPSHLTSQITAAMFRSFGKGETLIQEGAPAENLVLILRGHVN' A
#
# COMPACT_ATOMS: atom_id res chain seq x y z
N MET A 1 -17.01 -6.51 -19.97
CA MET A 1 -16.87 -6.36 -18.51
C MET A 1 -15.56 -7.01 -18.11
N LYS A 2 -14.56 -6.23 -17.66
CA LYS A 2 -13.23 -6.74 -17.29
C LYS A 2 -13.36 -7.53 -15.99
N THR A 3 -13.12 -8.84 -16.05
CA THR A 3 -12.99 -9.72 -14.89
C THR A 3 -11.84 -9.19 -14.04
N LEU A 4 -12.15 -8.49 -12.95
CA LEU A 4 -11.20 -8.31 -11.85
C LEU A 4 -10.90 -9.73 -11.35
N SER A 5 -9.71 -10.24 -11.70
CA SER A 5 -9.17 -11.48 -11.13
C SER A 5 -9.35 -11.40 -9.61
N LEU A 6 -9.90 -12.44 -8.97
CA LEU A 6 -10.12 -12.48 -7.50
C LEU A 6 -8.88 -11.98 -6.71
N ASP A 7 -7.69 -12.23 -7.24
CA ASP A 7 -6.40 -11.81 -6.70
C ASP A 7 -6.23 -10.28 -6.57
N GLN A 8 -6.90 -9.46 -7.38
CA GLN A 8 -6.86 -8.00 -7.28
C GLN A 8 -7.85 -7.43 -6.26
N ALA A 9 -9.02 -8.08 -6.10
CA ALA A 9 -10.01 -7.67 -5.10
C ALA A 9 -9.44 -7.91 -3.69
N ASP A 10 -8.86 -9.08 -3.46
CA ASP A 10 -8.24 -9.45 -2.18
C ASP A 10 -7.09 -8.49 -1.81
N ARG A 11 -6.27 -8.10 -2.80
CA ARG A 11 -5.18 -7.14 -2.60
C ARG A 11 -5.67 -5.73 -2.25
N LYS A 12 -6.79 -5.29 -2.83
CA LYS A 12 -7.39 -3.98 -2.54
C LYS A 12 -7.94 -3.95 -1.12
N ASP A 13 -8.61 -5.00 -0.69
CA ASP A 13 -9.13 -5.09 0.68
C ASP A 13 -8.00 -5.15 1.71
N ALA A 14 -6.93 -5.91 1.42
CA ALA A 14 -5.73 -5.93 2.26
C ALA A 14 -5.08 -4.54 2.36
N LEU A 15 -5.00 -3.79 1.27
CA LEU A 15 -4.50 -2.41 1.26
C LEU A 15 -5.37 -1.48 2.12
N LEU A 16 -6.69 -1.52 1.96
CA LEU A 16 -7.61 -0.69 2.74
C LEU A 16 -7.50 -1.00 4.24
N GLN A 17 -7.42 -2.28 4.60
CA GLN A 17 -7.21 -2.70 5.99
C GLN A 17 -5.86 -2.24 6.54
N ALA A 18 -4.80 -2.29 5.75
CA ALA A 18 -3.48 -1.83 6.16
C ALA A 18 -3.42 -0.30 6.33
N LEU A 19 -4.10 0.45 5.46
CA LEU A 19 -4.23 1.91 5.52
C LEU A 19 -4.95 2.36 6.79
N LEU A 20 -6.12 1.77 7.08
CA LEU A 20 -6.93 2.14 8.24
C LEU A 20 -6.26 1.84 9.59
N ARG A 21 -5.24 0.97 9.61
CA ARG A 21 -4.45 0.66 10.81
C ARG A 21 -3.36 1.69 11.10
N GLN A 22 -2.95 2.53 10.13
CA GLN A 22 -1.90 3.52 10.37
C GLN A 22 -2.50 4.75 11.06
N SER A 23 -1.83 5.21 12.11
CA SER A 23 -2.26 6.41 12.86
C SER A 23 -2.38 7.65 11.97
N ILE A 24 -1.52 7.78 10.96
CA ILE A 24 -1.51 8.90 10.02
C ILE A 24 -2.79 9.01 9.15
N PHE A 25 -3.62 7.96 9.11
CA PHE A 25 -4.88 7.94 8.36
C PHE A 25 -6.13 7.95 9.25
N GLN A 26 -5.99 8.04 10.58
CA GLN A 26 -7.14 7.95 11.51
C GLN A 26 -8.15 9.09 11.33
N ASP A 27 -7.66 10.29 10.98
CA ASP A 27 -8.50 11.47 10.76
C ASP A 27 -8.93 11.64 9.29
N VAL A 28 -8.53 10.70 8.42
CA VAL A 28 -8.88 10.76 7.00
C VAL A 28 -10.26 10.13 6.79
N PRO A 29 -11.25 10.88 6.27
CA PRO A 29 -12.55 10.34 5.96
C PRO A 29 -12.48 9.09 5.09
N SER A 30 -13.31 8.09 5.39
CA SER A 30 -13.31 6.78 4.70
C SER A 30 -13.57 6.87 3.19
N HIS A 31 -14.25 7.93 2.74
CA HIS A 31 -14.49 8.18 1.31
C HIS A 31 -13.26 8.74 0.58
N LEU A 32 -12.26 9.27 1.29
CA LEU A 32 -10.96 9.66 0.72
C LEU A 32 -10.00 8.47 0.70
N THR A 33 -10.01 7.62 1.73
CA THR A 33 -9.20 6.39 1.73
C THR A 33 -9.67 5.38 0.68
N SER A 34 -10.99 5.32 0.40
CA SER A 34 -11.54 4.49 -0.67
C SER A 34 -11.15 4.95 -2.08
N GLN A 35 -10.70 6.21 -2.25
CA GLN A 35 -10.15 6.73 -3.51
C GLN A 35 -8.71 6.30 -3.78
N ILE A 36 -8.02 5.73 -2.79
CA ILE A 36 -6.71 5.08 -2.95
C ILE A 36 -6.90 3.76 -3.73
N THR A 37 -7.16 3.93 -5.03
CA THR A 37 -7.51 2.87 -5.97
C THR A 37 -6.40 2.59 -6.97
N ALA A 38 -5.43 3.49 -7.07
CA ALA A 38 -4.31 3.45 -8.01
C ALA A 38 -2.99 3.00 -7.37
N ALA A 39 -3.04 2.39 -6.18
CA ALA A 39 -1.83 1.90 -5.53
C ALA A 39 -1.13 0.87 -6.43
N MET A 40 0.14 1.13 -6.72
CA MET A 40 0.98 0.17 -7.44
C MET A 40 1.44 -0.92 -6.48
N PHE A 41 1.06 -2.17 -6.77
CA PHE A 41 1.58 -3.32 -6.05
C PHE A 41 2.98 -3.65 -6.57
N ARG A 42 3.97 -3.58 -5.68
CA ARG A 42 5.35 -3.95 -5.97
C ARG A 42 5.81 -5.07 -5.03
N SER A 43 6.61 -5.97 -5.57
CA SER A 43 7.35 -6.97 -4.79
C SER A 43 8.81 -6.53 -4.71
N PHE A 44 9.43 -6.77 -3.56
CA PHE A 44 10.85 -6.49 -3.32
C PHE A 44 11.56 -7.78 -2.92
N GLY A 45 12.76 -7.97 -3.45
CA GLY A 45 13.66 -9.06 -3.11
C GLY A 45 14.35 -8.84 -1.76
N LYS A 46 14.89 -9.93 -1.20
CA LYS A 46 15.70 -9.85 0.02
C LYS A 46 16.98 -9.04 -0.26
N GLY A 47 17.25 -8.04 0.58
CA GLY A 47 18.44 -7.18 0.47
C GLY A 47 18.26 -6.02 -0.51
N GLU A 48 17.11 -5.89 -1.18
CA GLU A 48 16.80 -4.68 -1.94
C GLU A 48 16.52 -3.50 -1.00
N THR A 49 16.95 -2.31 -1.42
CA THR A 49 16.68 -1.05 -0.69
C THR A 49 15.33 -0.49 -1.11
N LEU A 50 14.42 -0.28 -0.14
CA LEU A 50 13.09 0.28 -0.42
C LEU A 50 13.11 1.82 -0.50
N ILE A 51 13.76 2.45 0.48
CA ILE A 51 13.92 3.91 0.60
C ILE A 51 15.38 4.16 0.97
N GLN A 52 16.00 5.14 0.34
CA GLN A 52 17.36 5.57 0.66
C GLN A 52 17.34 6.83 1.51
N GLU A 53 18.06 6.81 2.63
CA GLU A 53 18.19 7.98 3.49
C GLU A 53 18.83 9.16 2.75
N GLY A 54 18.30 10.36 2.95
CA GLY A 54 18.74 11.59 2.27
C GLY A 54 18.20 11.75 0.84
N ALA A 55 17.59 10.72 0.26
CA ALA A 55 16.89 10.86 -1.02
C ALA A 55 15.53 11.57 -0.83
N PRO A 56 15.08 12.37 -1.81
CA PRO A 56 13.73 12.91 -1.80
C PRO A 56 12.67 11.81 -1.70
N ALA A 57 11.65 12.03 -0.86
CA ALA A 57 10.55 11.08 -0.73
C ALA A 57 9.60 11.20 -1.94
N GLU A 58 9.54 10.14 -2.75
CA GLU A 58 8.65 10.09 -3.93
C GLU A 58 7.35 9.33 -3.68
N ASN A 59 7.38 8.33 -2.79
CA ASN A 59 6.28 7.38 -2.60
C ASN A 59 6.06 7.07 -1.12
N LEU A 60 4.80 6.89 -0.74
CA LEU A 60 4.40 6.25 0.51
C LEU A 60 4.17 4.76 0.24
N VAL A 61 4.90 3.90 0.97
CA VAL A 61 4.86 2.45 0.78
C VAL A 61 4.22 1.80 2.00
N LEU A 62 3.20 0.96 1.79
CA LEU A 62 2.66 0.07 2.82
C LEU A 62 3.18 -1.35 2.61
N ILE A 63 3.73 -1.93 3.67
CA ILE A 63 4.17 -3.33 3.66
C ILE A 63 2.95 -4.22 3.92
N LEU A 64 2.44 -4.87 2.87
CA LEU A 64 1.29 -5.77 2.97
C LEU A 64 1.70 -7.18 3.46
N ARG A 65 2.94 -7.60 3.16
CA ARG A 65 3.48 -8.90 3.56
C ARG A 65 5.00 -8.84 3.67
N GLY A 66 5.55 -9.51 4.69
CA GLY A 66 6.99 -9.56 4.96
C GLY A 66 7.41 -8.64 6.09
N HIS A 67 8.71 -8.43 6.24
CA HIS A 67 9.30 -7.47 7.18
C HIS A 67 10.40 -6.69 6.47
N VAL A 68 10.63 -5.46 6.92
CA VAL A 68 11.74 -4.60 6.50
C VAL A 68 12.59 -4.37 7.74
N ASN A 69 13.91 -4.43 7.58
CA ASN A 69 14.90 -4.14 8.62
C ASN A 69 15.68 -2.87 8.26
#